data_AF-A0A6A5R0U3-F1
#
_entry.id   AF-A0A6A5R0U3-F1
#
_cell.length_a   1.000
_cell.length_b   1.000
_cell.length_c   1.000
_cell.angle_alpha   90.00
_cell.angle_beta   90.00
_cell.angle_gamma   90.00
#
_symmetry.space_group_name_H-M   'P 1'
#
loop_
_entity.id
_entity.type
_entity.pdbx_description
1 polymer ?
#
loop_
_entity_poly.entity_id
_entity_poly.type
_entity_poly.pdbx_seq_one_letter_code
_entity_poly.pdbx_strand_id
1 'polypeptide(L)'
;MSSLATGHVLPGRKWNYRILEIVQGDKTHTSTVHKAEIVPNKTSHHVPRWSFVKGASRDKAIGMENLNRECQSYVLPGVASSTCFRKLYDVVDTGTEAAVSDKYVALEWLETTLAQVKYQPCKDTYVLAEKVLSAALHSCVILESHDYVNTDYKPANILLSGIGTSQITAKVGDLGLVFPSGQRFNVQPYAMRAPEVFLGHACTKPSQVWAIAATLLCWIKPGILGVWDSPHCLINEAWSMAKIKRLFPPWRIPTPDEVEVDELKIAVEHAVNMSKEVPELLDILPLEQMMQAIEMPQGLRDILRLMMVVDPSARPSASSVLASSDFRGFQEYVSL
;
A
#
# COMPACT_ATOMS: atom_id res chain seq x y z
N MET A 1 -1.83 27.38 7.12
CA MET A 1 -0.77 26.70 6.33
C MET A 1 0.57 27.00 6.99
N SER A 2 1.12 26.04 7.74
CA SER A 2 2.54 26.05 8.10
C SER A 2 3.21 24.99 7.23
N SER A 3 3.64 25.36 6.02
CA SER A 3 4.49 24.51 5.20
C SER A 3 5.93 24.95 5.43
N LEU A 4 6.80 24.04 5.85
CA LEU A 4 8.21 24.35 6.01
C LEU A 4 8.76 24.87 4.67
N ALA A 5 9.31 26.07 4.68
CA ALA A 5 9.91 26.68 3.49
C ALA A 5 11.21 25.97 3.12
N THR A 6 11.54 25.94 1.82
CA THR A 6 12.87 25.52 1.36
C THR A 6 13.96 26.33 2.06
N GLY A 7 15.00 25.65 2.54
CA GLY A 7 16.08 26.21 3.34
C GLY A 7 15.83 26.21 4.85
N HIS A 8 14.58 26.02 5.30
CA HIS A 8 14.27 25.91 6.73
C HIS A 8 14.98 24.70 7.34
N VAL A 9 15.53 24.87 8.55
CA VAL A 9 16.19 23.79 9.29
C VAL A 9 15.32 23.40 10.47
N LEU A 10 14.78 22.18 10.40
CA LEU A 10 14.01 21.57 11.46
C LEU A 10 14.96 20.92 12.48
N PRO A 11 15.01 21.38 13.74
CA PRO A 11 15.87 20.79 14.75
C PRO A 11 15.29 19.47 15.26
N GLY A 12 15.99 18.36 15.00
CA GLY A 12 15.63 17.04 15.51
C GLY A 12 16.44 16.62 16.73
N ARG A 13 16.02 15.54 17.38
CA ARG A 13 16.76 14.93 18.50
C ARG A 13 18.02 14.24 18.02
N LYS A 14 17.98 13.62 16.84
CA LYS A 14 19.09 12.86 16.27
C LYS A 14 19.98 13.73 15.38
N TRP A 15 19.35 14.45 14.45
CA TRP A 15 20.01 15.32 13.48
C TRP A 15 19.14 16.54 13.19
N ASN A 16 19.71 17.56 12.56
CA ASN A 16 18.93 18.66 12.01
C ASN A 16 18.56 18.35 10.55
N TYR A 17 17.40 18.81 10.10
CA TYR A 17 16.87 18.51 8.77
C TYR A 17 16.65 19.79 7.98
N ARG A 18 17.49 20.07 6.99
CA ARG A 18 17.33 21.22 6.09
C ARG A 18 16.38 20.85 4.96
N ILE A 19 15.22 21.50 4.90
CA ILE A 19 14.20 21.28 3.88
C ILE A 19 14.71 21.75 2.52
N LEU A 20 14.60 20.89 1.50
CA LEU A 20 15.06 21.18 0.14
C LEU A 20 13.86 21.47 -0.77
N GLU A 21 12.93 20.53 -0.83
CA GLU A 21 11.81 20.57 -1.75
C GLU A 21 10.59 19.83 -1.20
N ILE A 22 9.42 20.20 -1.69
CA ILE A 22 8.17 19.48 -1.43
C ILE A 22 8.16 18.22 -2.29
N VAL A 23 7.86 17.07 -1.68
CA VAL A 23 7.64 15.84 -2.43
C VAL A 23 6.19 15.82 -2.89
N GLN A 24 5.95 15.74 -4.20
CA GLN A 24 4.59 15.57 -4.71
C GLN A 24 4.15 14.12 -4.48
N GLY A 25 3.14 13.93 -3.65
CA GLY A 25 2.47 12.63 -3.48
C GLY A 25 1.38 12.39 -4.52
N ASP A 26 0.61 11.32 -4.34
CA ASP A 26 -0.54 10.94 -5.18
C ASP A 26 -1.80 11.81 -4.98
N LYS A 27 -1.63 12.98 -4.33
CA LYS A 27 -2.70 13.91 -3.90
C LYS A 27 -3.70 13.34 -2.89
N THR A 28 -3.51 12.13 -2.37
CA THR A 28 -4.39 11.53 -1.35
C THR A 28 -3.92 11.80 0.08
N HIS A 29 -2.66 12.23 0.25
CA HIS A 29 -2.10 12.49 1.58
C HIS A 29 -2.62 13.81 2.19
N THR A 30 -2.99 13.75 3.47
CA THR A 30 -3.40 14.94 4.26
C THR A 30 -2.21 15.69 4.87
N SER A 31 -1.05 15.02 4.93
CA SER A 31 0.23 15.50 5.46
C SER A 31 1.04 16.29 4.43
N THR A 32 1.86 17.22 4.90
CA THR A 32 2.91 17.84 4.08
C THR A 32 4.15 16.95 4.10
N VAL A 33 4.80 16.79 2.95
CA VAL A 33 5.96 15.90 2.82
C VAL A 33 7.08 16.62 2.06
N HIS A 34 8.30 16.45 2.56
CA HIS A 34 9.47 17.16 2.08
C HIS A 34 10.67 16.22 1.96
N LYS A 35 11.53 16.50 0.99
CA LYS A 35 12.90 15.98 1.00
C LYS A 35 13.76 16.94 1.80
N ALA A 36 14.61 16.39 2.66
CA ALA A 36 15.51 17.16 3.50
C ALA A 36 16.95 16.62 3.41
N GLU A 37 17.90 17.53 3.49
CA GLU A 37 19.31 17.22 3.77
C GLU A 37 19.48 17.00 5.28
N ILE A 38 20.12 15.90 5.65
CA ILE A 38 20.48 15.67 7.05
C ILE A 38 21.75 16.46 7.34
N VAL A 39 21.68 17.34 8.33
CA VAL A 39 22.81 18.13 8.83
C VAL A 39 23.37 17.45 10.08
N PRO A 40 24.55 16.81 10.00
CA PRO A 40 25.14 16.07 11.11
C PRO A 40 25.41 16.97 12.32
N ASN A 41 25.18 16.43 13.52
CA ASN A 41 25.82 16.94 14.72
C ASN A 41 27.27 16.44 14.74
N LYS A 42 28.20 17.20 15.33
CA LYS A 42 29.68 17.03 15.23
C LYS A 42 30.26 15.65 15.60
N THR A 43 29.44 14.68 16.03
CA THR A 43 29.85 13.41 16.64
C THR A 43 29.39 12.14 15.90
N SER A 44 28.72 12.23 14.75
CA SER A 44 28.20 11.05 14.04
C SER A 44 29.07 10.62 12.86
N HIS A 45 29.64 9.41 12.94
CA HIS A 45 30.26 8.71 11.81
C HIS A 45 29.17 7.82 11.17
N HIS A 46 28.93 7.97 9.85
CA HIS A 46 27.83 7.34 9.08
C HIS A 46 26.44 8.00 9.20
N VAL A 47 26.34 9.26 8.75
CA VAL A 47 25.06 9.97 8.64
C VAL A 47 24.48 9.79 7.23
N PRO A 48 23.22 9.34 7.07
CA PRO A 48 22.55 9.32 5.77
C PRO A 48 22.50 10.74 5.20
N ARG A 49 22.64 10.90 3.89
CA ARG A 49 22.62 12.24 3.26
C ARG A 49 21.21 12.86 3.26
N TRP A 50 20.20 12.04 3.04
CA TRP A 50 18.83 12.48 2.77
C TRP A 50 17.84 11.89 3.77
N SER A 51 16.80 12.67 4.06
CA SER A 51 15.63 12.26 4.84
C SER A 51 14.35 12.64 4.10
N PHE A 52 13.32 11.83 4.31
CA PHE A 52 11.94 12.18 4.00
C PHE A 52 11.30 12.76 5.27
N VAL A 53 10.83 14.00 5.24
CA VAL A 53 10.19 14.67 6.39
C VAL A 53 8.70 14.76 6.13
N LYS A 54 7.90 14.11 6.97
CA LYS A 54 6.42 14.15 6.91
C LYS A 54 5.89 14.93 8.09
N GLY A 55 5.05 15.92 7.83
CA GLY A 55 4.46 16.81 8.81
C GLY A 55 2.94 16.73 8.85
N ALA A 56 2.37 16.92 10.02
CA ALA A 56 0.94 17.14 10.20
C ALA A 56 0.73 18.40 11.04
N SER A 57 -0.11 19.29 10.52
CA SER A 57 -0.55 20.47 11.27
C SER A 57 -1.69 20.09 12.21
N ARG A 58 -1.72 20.66 13.42
CA ARG A 58 -2.77 20.39 14.40
C ARG A 58 -4.18 20.75 13.89
N ASP A 59 -4.30 21.74 13.00
CA ASP A 59 -5.58 22.13 12.38
C ASP A 59 -6.17 21.02 11.47
N LYS A 60 -5.37 19.98 11.17
CA LYS A 60 -5.79 18.79 10.43
C LYS A 60 -5.82 17.58 11.36
N ALA A 61 -6.88 17.45 12.16
CA ALA A 61 -7.05 16.38 13.15
C ALA A 61 -6.76 14.99 12.58
N ILE A 62 -7.30 14.66 11.39
CA ILE A 62 -7.06 13.37 10.71
C ILE A 62 -5.58 13.17 10.38
N GLY A 63 -4.91 14.20 9.87
CA GLY A 63 -3.48 14.13 9.53
C GLY A 63 -2.63 13.90 10.78
N MET A 64 -2.97 14.56 11.89
CA MET A 64 -2.30 14.40 13.18
C MET A 64 -2.52 13.00 13.76
N GLU A 65 -3.76 12.49 13.73
CA GLU A 65 -4.07 11.13 14.19
C GLU A 65 -3.31 10.08 13.39
N ASN A 66 -3.30 10.19 12.05
CA ASN A 66 -2.55 9.28 11.19
C ASN A 66 -1.04 9.34 11.45
N LEU A 67 -0.48 10.54 11.68
CA LEU A 67 0.95 10.68 11.98
C LEU A 67 1.31 10.10 13.36
N ASN A 68 0.44 10.26 14.36
CA ASN A 68 0.60 9.64 15.67
C ASN A 68 0.55 8.12 15.58
N ARG A 69 -0.39 7.58 14.79
CA ARG A 69 -0.50 6.14 14.52
C ARG A 69 0.74 5.62 13.81
N GLU A 70 1.24 6.32 12.78
CA GLU A 70 2.49 5.97 12.11
C GLU A 70 3.67 5.89 13.09
N CYS A 71 3.79 6.85 14.02
CA CYS A 71 4.80 6.80 15.08
C CYS A 71 4.66 5.56 15.96
N GLN A 72 3.43 5.23 16.38
CA GLN A 72 3.15 4.05 17.20
C GLN A 72 3.47 2.74 16.47
N SER A 73 3.19 2.66 15.17
CA SER A 73 3.52 1.49 14.35
C SER A 73 5.02 1.22 14.30
N TYR A 74 5.87 2.25 14.27
CA TYR A 74 7.32 2.08 14.35
C TYR A 74 7.83 1.56 15.70
N VAL A 75 7.04 1.67 16.76
CA VAL A 75 7.38 1.15 18.10
C VAL A 75 7.02 -0.34 18.24
N LEU A 76 6.22 -0.90 17.32
CA LEU A 76 5.88 -2.32 17.35
C LEU A 76 7.16 -3.19 17.21
N PRO A 77 7.31 -4.25 18.02
CA PRO A 77 8.44 -5.16 17.91
C PRO A 77 8.62 -5.69 16.47
N GLY A 78 9.86 -5.73 16.00
CA GLY A 78 10.19 -6.17 14.64
C GLY A 78 10.01 -5.12 13.54
N VAL A 79 9.17 -4.08 13.72
CA VAL A 79 8.99 -3.06 12.67
C VAL A 79 10.25 -2.23 12.47
N ALA A 80 10.82 -1.65 13.54
CA ALA A 80 12.00 -0.80 13.45
C ALA A 80 13.29 -1.53 13.04
N SER A 81 13.39 -2.83 13.32
CA SER A 81 14.57 -3.65 13.02
C SER A 81 14.50 -4.34 11.66
N SER A 82 13.30 -4.47 11.07
CA SER A 82 13.12 -5.15 9.80
C SER A 82 13.59 -4.32 8.62
N THR A 83 14.07 -5.01 7.58
CA THR A 83 14.45 -4.41 6.30
C THR A 83 13.25 -4.10 5.42
N CYS A 84 12.07 -4.68 5.69
CA CYS A 84 10.89 -4.50 4.85
C CYS A 84 10.10 -3.20 5.14
N PHE A 85 10.41 -2.48 6.21
CA PHE A 85 9.80 -1.18 6.53
C PHE A 85 10.80 -0.04 6.31
N ARG A 86 10.31 1.10 5.85
CA ARG A 86 11.08 2.36 5.83
C ARG A 86 11.53 2.70 7.25
N LYS A 87 12.78 3.11 7.46
CA LYS A 87 13.25 3.43 8.82
C LYS A 87 12.71 4.78 9.31
N LEU A 88 12.32 4.84 10.58
CA LEU A 88 12.11 6.09 11.32
C LEU A 88 13.46 6.58 11.87
N TYR A 89 13.86 7.80 11.50
CA TYR A 89 15.06 8.44 12.00
C TYR A 89 14.79 9.27 13.25
N ASP A 90 13.68 10.02 13.28
CA ASP A 90 13.39 10.97 14.35
C ASP A 90 11.90 11.35 14.40
N VAL A 91 11.47 11.83 15.56
CA VAL A 91 10.15 12.44 15.79
C VAL A 91 10.39 13.82 16.38
N VAL A 92 9.92 14.85 15.68
CA VAL A 92 10.15 16.25 16.03
C VAL A 92 8.82 16.93 16.34
N ASP A 93 8.70 17.40 17.57
CA ASP A 93 7.59 18.22 18.05
C ASP A 93 8.08 19.66 18.21
N THR A 94 7.48 20.61 17.49
CA THR A 94 8.02 21.98 17.39
C THR A 94 7.44 22.98 18.40
N GLY A 95 6.66 22.53 19.39
CA GLY A 95 6.09 23.43 20.40
C GLY A 95 6.82 23.39 21.73
N THR A 96 6.78 24.52 22.42
CA THR A 96 7.05 24.65 23.85
C THR A 96 5.82 24.23 24.65
N GLU A 97 5.97 23.79 25.90
CA GLU A 97 4.89 23.30 26.79
C GLU A 97 3.65 24.23 26.90
N ALA A 98 3.79 25.52 26.56
CA ALA A 98 2.72 26.52 26.58
C ALA A 98 2.12 26.89 25.19
N ALA A 99 2.59 26.33 24.07
CA ALA A 99 2.14 26.71 22.72
C ALA A 99 1.85 25.50 21.82
N VAL A 100 0.91 25.69 20.89
CA VAL A 100 0.42 24.71 19.92
C VAL A 100 1.56 24.19 19.03
N SER A 101 1.84 22.88 19.04
CA SER A 101 2.91 22.26 18.23
C SER A 101 2.40 21.59 16.96
N ASP A 102 3.10 21.83 15.84
CA ASP A 102 3.09 20.93 14.70
C ASP A 102 3.95 19.70 15.03
N LYS A 103 3.66 18.57 14.38
CA LYS A 103 4.41 17.33 14.53
C LYS A 103 5.02 16.91 13.21
N TYR A 104 6.27 16.48 13.26
CA TYR A 104 7.03 16.00 12.12
C TYR A 104 7.70 14.67 12.45
N VAL A 105 7.85 13.83 11.43
CA VAL A 105 8.68 12.62 11.48
C VAL A 105 9.72 12.70 10.39
N ALA A 106 10.97 12.36 10.73
CA ALA A 106 12.05 12.20 9.79
C ALA A 106 12.25 10.72 9.51
N LEU A 107 12.23 10.34 8.24
CA LEU A 107 12.20 8.96 7.77
C LEU A 107 13.31 8.74 6.74
N GLU A 108 13.71 7.49 6.56
CA GLU A 108 14.63 7.07 5.50
C GLU A 108 14.15 7.52 4.12
N TRP A 109 15.07 8.14 3.37
CA TRP A 109 14.84 8.51 1.98
C TRP A 109 15.03 7.30 1.07
N LEU A 110 14.03 7.03 0.23
CA LEU A 110 14.12 6.13 -0.91
C LEU A 110 13.86 6.92 -2.19
N GLU A 111 14.55 6.56 -3.27
CA GLU A 111 14.61 7.32 -4.52
C GLU A 111 13.27 7.46 -5.25
N THR A 112 12.43 6.43 -5.19
CA THR A 112 11.16 6.39 -5.91
C THR A 112 10.13 5.48 -5.24
N THR A 113 8.95 5.35 -5.85
CA THR A 113 7.87 4.45 -5.42
C THR A 113 7.50 3.52 -6.57
N LEU A 114 6.85 2.39 -6.28
CA LEU A 114 6.36 1.48 -7.32
C LEU A 114 5.38 2.19 -8.28
N ALA A 115 4.60 3.15 -7.78
CA ALA A 115 3.69 3.96 -8.61
C ALA A 115 4.39 4.78 -9.70
N GLN A 116 5.65 5.15 -9.48
CA GLN A 116 6.43 5.97 -10.41
C GLN A 116 7.24 5.13 -11.41
N VAL A 117 7.36 3.82 -11.16
CA VAL A 117 8.07 2.90 -12.04
C VAL A 117 7.11 2.34 -13.07
N LYS A 118 7.44 2.48 -14.36
CA LYS A 118 6.65 1.88 -15.43
C LYS A 118 6.92 0.38 -15.52
N TYR A 119 5.86 -0.43 -15.50
CA TYR A 119 5.97 -1.86 -15.79
C TYR A 119 6.47 -2.11 -17.22
N GLN A 120 7.41 -3.04 -17.37
CA GLN A 120 7.86 -3.59 -18.64
C GLN A 120 8.03 -5.10 -18.48
N PRO A 121 7.53 -5.95 -19.40
CA PRO A 121 7.65 -7.40 -19.28
C PRO A 121 9.08 -7.87 -19.58
N CYS A 122 9.98 -7.71 -18.60
CA CYS A 122 11.38 -8.11 -18.70
C CYS A 122 11.90 -8.62 -17.35
N LYS A 123 13.07 -9.28 -17.38
CA LYS A 123 13.69 -9.90 -16.21
C LYS A 123 13.88 -8.93 -15.04
N ASP A 124 14.37 -7.71 -15.31
CA ASP A 124 14.61 -6.69 -14.27
C ASP A 124 13.32 -6.30 -13.54
N THR A 125 12.21 -6.19 -14.28
CA THR A 125 10.89 -5.92 -13.70
C THR A 125 10.39 -7.08 -12.85
N TYR A 126 10.71 -8.33 -13.22
CA TYR A 126 10.34 -9.50 -12.43
C TYR A 126 11.17 -9.62 -11.14
N VAL A 127 12.46 -9.28 -11.19
CA VAL A 127 13.29 -9.11 -9.98
C VAL A 127 12.69 -8.04 -9.07
N LEU A 128 12.26 -6.91 -9.65
CA LEU A 128 11.57 -5.88 -8.88
C LEU A 128 10.25 -6.38 -8.27
N ALA A 129 9.43 -7.10 -9.04
CA ALA A 129 8.18 -7.70 -8.55
C ALA A 129 8.43 -8.66 -7.38
N GLU A 130 9.47 -9.48 -7.44
CA GLU A 130 9.90 -10.35 -6.34
C GLU A 130 10.27 -9.54 -5.10
N LYS A 131 11.09 -8.49 -5.24
CA LYS A 131 11.50 -7.64 -4.11
C LYS A 131 10.30 -6.94 -3.46
N VAL A 132 9.36 -6.47 -4.27
CA VAL A 132 8.10 -5.86 -3.82
C VAL A 132 7.26 -6.87 -3.02
N LEU A 133 7.02 -8.06 -3.58
CA LEU A 133 6.26 -9.12 -2.92
C LEU A 133 6.93 -9.55 -1.62
N SER A 134 8.24 -9.78 -1.65
CA SER A 134 9.05 -10.11 -0.48
C SER A 134 8.89 -9.06 0.62
N ALA A 135 9.10 -7.77 0.33
CA ALA A 135 8.96 -6.72 1.32
C ALA A 135 7.54 -6.65 1.90
N ALA A 136 6.51 -6.67 1.05
CA ALA A 136 5.12 -6.53 1.47
C ALA A 136 4.59 -7.75 2.25
N LEU A 137 5.00 -8.97 1.89
CA LEU A 137 4.60 -10.18 2.60
C LEU A 137 5.30 -10.28 3.96
N HIS A 138 6.60 -9.96 4.05
CA HIS A 138 7.31 -9.93 5.33
C HIS A 138 6.76 -8.84 6.27
N SER A 139 6.32 -7.69 5.75
CA SER A 139 5.66 -6.68 6.57
C SER A 139 4.33 -7.19 7.12
N CYS A 140 3.54 -7.92 6.33
CA CYS A 140 2.34 -8.58 6.84
C CYS A 140 2.66 -9.54 7.98
N VAL A 141 3.66 -10.42 7.82
CA VAL A 141 4.06 -11.37 8.87
C VAL A 141 4.38 -10.66 10.20
N ILE A 142 5.11 -9.55 10.15
CA ILE A 142 5.46 -8.77 11.35
C ILE A 142 4.23 -8.08 11.98
N LEU A 143 3.35 -7.49 11.17
CA LEU A 143 2.13 -6.85 11.71
C LEU A 143 1.16 -7.88 12.28
N GLU A 144 1.01 -9.02 11.60
CA GLU A 144 0.10 -10.10 11.98
C GLU A 144 0.50 -10.76 13.31
N SER A 145 1.80 -10.80 13.64
CA SER A 145 2.28 -11.30 14.93
C SER A 145 1.89 -10.41 16.11
N HIS A 146 1.45 -9.18 15.84
CA HIS A 146 0.92 -8.23 16.82
C HIS A 146 -0.58 -8.02 16.69
N ASP A 147 -1.24 -8.81 15.83
CA ASP A 147 -2.65 -8.68 15.47
C ASP A 147 -3.01 -7.33 14.82
N TYR A 148 -2.09 -6.77 14.04
CA TYR A 148 -2.30 -5.57 13.22
C TYR A 148 -2.37 -5.89 11.72
N VAL A 149 -3.02 -5.00 10.98
CA VAL A 149 -3.10 -5.00 9.53
C VAL A 149 -2.81 -3.60 8.98
N ASN A 150 -2.07 -3.52 7.87
CA ASN A 150 -1.95 -2.32 7.07
C ASN A 150 -3.10 -2.26 6.07
N THR A 151 -3.93 -1.23 6.15
CA THR A 151 -5.09 -1.06 5.28
C THR A 151 -4.80 -0.18 4.07
N ASP A 152 -3.54 0.12 3.75
CA ASP A 152 -3.16 1.04 2.66
C ASP A 152 -1.97 0.53 1.84
N TYR A 153 -1.95 -0.78 1.53
CA TYR A 153 -1.09 -1.29 0.47
C TYR A 153 -1.55 -0.71 -0.88
N LYS A 154 -0.64 0.00 -1.55
CA LYS A 154 -0.78 0.55 -2.89
C LYS A 154 0.59 0.85 -3.48
N PRO A 155 0.74 1.00 -4.80
CA PRO A 155 2.04 1.25 -5.43
C PRO A 155 2.76 2.50 -4.89
N ALA A 156 2.01 3.53 -4.47
CA ALA A 156 2.59 4.76 -3.90
C ALA A 156 3.25 4.55 -2.52
N ASN A 157 2.84 3.50 -1.78
CA ASN A 157 3.36 3.17 -0.46
C ASN A 157 4.44 2.07 -0.49
N ILE A 158 4.79 1.56 -1.67
CA ILE A 158 5.94 0.68 -1.86
C ILE A 158 7.11 1.52 -2.36
N LEU A 159 8.12 1.68 -1.51
CA LEU A 159 9.27 2.55 -1.70
C LEU A 159 10.45 1.77 -2.25
N LEU A 160 11.17 2.36 -3.20
CA LEU A 160 12.20 1.69 -3.98
C LEU A 160 13.50 2.50 -4.03
N SER A 161 14.63 1.82 -4.07
CA SER A 161 15.95 2.42 -4.33
C SER A 161 16.86 1.43 -5.03
N GLY A 162 17.85 1.94 -5.77
CA GLY A 162 18.80 1.09 -6.50
C GLY A 162 18.19 0.38 -7.70
N ILE A 163 17.12 0.94 -8.29
CA ILE A 163 16.54 0.41 -9.53
C ILE A 163 17.58 0.51 -10.65
N GLY A 164 17.72 -0.54 -11.45
CA GLY A 164 18.76 -0.63 -12.49
C GLY A 164 20.15 -0.99 -11.95
N THR A 165 20.25 -1.30 -10.66
CA THR A 165 21.47 -1.83 -10.02
C THR A 165 21.25 -3.27 -9.58
N SER A 166 22.31 -3.96 -9.19
CA SER A 166 22.22 -5.31 -8.59
C SER A 166 21.67 -5.32 -7.17
N GLN A 167 21.40 -4.17 -6.56
CA GLN A 167 20.99 -4.02 -5.15
C GLN A 167 19.67 -3.26 -5.02
N ILE A 168 18.61 -3.80 -5.62
CA ILE A 168 17.26 -3.24 -5.49
C ILE A 168 16.77 -3.40 -4.04
N THR A 169 16.37 -2.29 -3.45
CA THR A 169 15.72 -2.25 -2.13
C THR A 169 14.24 -1.93 -2.32
N ALA A 170 13.36 -2.75 -1.75
CA ALA A 170 11.94 -2.50 -1.66
C ALA A 170 11.51 -2.46 -0.19
N LYS A 171 10.68 -1.46 0.18
CA LYS A 171 10.19 -1.27 1.54
C LYS A 171 8.75 -0.78 1.55
N VAL A 172 8.00 -1.15 2.57
CA VAL A 172 6.68 -0.60 2.86
C VAL A 172 6.86 0.73 3.61
N GLY A 173 6.25 1.76 3.06
CA GLY A 173 6.13 3.09 3.65
C GLY A 173 4.71 3.35 4.18
N ASP A 174 4.54 4.55 4.72
CA ASP A 174 3.28 5.08 5.28
C ASP A 174 2.53 4.11 6.19
N LEU A 175 2.93 4.07 7.46
CA LEU A 175 2.28 3.23 8.48
C LEU A 175 1.12 3.96 9.18
N GLY A 176 0.67 5.10 8.64
CA GLY A 176 -0.41 5.88 9.24
C GLY A 176 -1.75 5.17 9.25
N LEU A 177 -1.94 4.14 8.42
CA LEU A 177 -3.18 3.36 8.30
C LEU A 177 -2.98 1.89 8.72
N VAL A 178 -2.16 1.68 9.74
CA VAL A 178 -2.01 0.39 10.42
C VAL A 178 -2.97 0.32 11.62
N PHE A 179 -3.82 -0.69 11.66
CA PHE A 179 -4.87 -0.85 12.68
C PHE A 179 -4.91 -2.27 13.24
N PRO A 180 -5.48 -2.49 14.44
CA PRO A 180 -5.75 -3.84 14.90
C PRO A 180 -6.67 -4.58 13.91
N SER A 181 -6.39 -5.85 13.68
CA SER A 181 -7.11 -6.71 12.75
C SER A 181 -8.60 -6.75 13.11
N GLY A 182 -9.47 -6.63 12.10
CA GLY A 182 -10.92 -6.71 12.29
C GLY A 182 -11.60 -5.46 12.88
N GLN A 183 -10.89 -4.35 13.08
CA GLN A 183 -11.48 -3.12 13.66
C GLN A 183 -11.89 -2.06 12.64
N ARG A 184 -11.54 -2.21 11.36
CA ARG A 184 -11.79 -1.19 10.34
C ARG A 184 -12.58 -1.74 9.16
N PHE A 185 -13.60 -0.99 8.77
CA PHE A 185 -14.54 -1.27 7.68
C PHE A 185 -14.38 -0.22 6.59
N ASN A 186 -14.76 -0.54 5.34
CA ASN A 186 -14.70 0.38 4.20
C ASN A 186 -13.32 1.04 4.02
N VAL A 187 -12.27 0.32 4.37
CA VAL A 187 -10.87 0.72 4.22
C VAL A 187 -10.25 0.09 2.97
N GLN A 188 -8.95 0.30 2.77
CA GLN A 188 -8.23 -0.04 1.54
C GLN A 188 -8.60 0.87 0.36
N PRO A 189 -7.61 1.33 -0.42
CA PRO A 189 -7.88 1.97 -1.71
C PRO A 189 -8.76 1.05 -2.57
N TYR A 190 -9.70 1.61 -3.33
CA TYR A 190 -10.67 0.82 -4.12
C TYR A 190 -10.02 -0.28 -4.97
N ALA A 191 -8.87 0.01 -5.59
CA ALA A 191 -8.18 -0.95 -6.46
C ALA A 191 -7.49 -2.09 -5.68
N MET A 192 -7.24 -1.92 -4.38
CA MET A 192 -6.60 -2.91 -3.50
C MET A 192 -7.55 -3.47 -2.45
N ARG A 193 -8.79 -3.02 -2.43
CA ARG A 193 -9.80 -3.45 -1.46
C ARG A 193 -10.21 -4.89 -1.74
N ALA A 194 -10.20 -5.69 -0.68
CA ALA A 194 -10.55 -7.10 -0.74
C ALA A 194 -12.06 -7.29 -0.93
N PRO A 195 -12.50 -8.38 -1.58
CA PRO A 195 -13.91 -8.63 -1.87
C PRO A 195 -14.79 -8.61 -0.60
N GLU A 196 -14.31 -9.22 0.47
CA GLU A 196 -15.02 -9.23 1.76
C GLU A 196 -15.18 -7.83 2.37
N VAL A 197 -14.21 -6.93 2.14
CA VAL A 197 -14.27 -5.56 2.66
C VAL A 197 -15.28 -4.72 1.87
N PHE A 198 -15.45 -4.97 0.56
CA PHE A 198 -16.57 -4.40 -0.20
C PHE A 198 -17.94 -4.89 0.31
N LEU A 199 -18.01 -6.10 0.83
CA LEU A 199 -19.23 -6.67 1.41
C LEU A 199 -19.47 -6.26 2.87
N GLY A 200 -18.79 -5.21 3.34
CA GLY A 200 -18.99 -4.65 4.68
C GLY A 200 -18.32 -5.44 5.81
N HIS A 201 -17.47 -6.43 5.51
CA HIS A 201 -16.66 -7.07 6.53
C HIS A 201 -15.44 -6.21 6.91
N ALA A 202 -14.97 -6.38 8.14
CA ALA A 202 -13.77 -5.70 8.59
C ALA A 202 -12.53 -6.21 7.84
N CYS A 203 -11.55 -5.33 7.63
CA CYS A 203 -10.25 -5.68 7.07
C CYS A 203 -9.48 -6.56 8.06
N THR A 204 -9.03 -7.72 7.58
CA THR A 204 -8.32 -8.73 8.38
C THR A 204 -7.00 -9.14 7.71
N LYS A 205 -6.30 -10.10 8.30
CA LYS A 205 -5.01 -10.61 7.79
C LYS A 205 -5.12 -11.11 6.33
N PRO A 206 -6.12 -11.93 5.96
CA PRO A 206 -6.34 -12.27 4.55
C PRO A 206 -6.53 -11.06 3.64
N SER A 207 -7.22 -10.01 4.10
CA SER A 207 -7.47 -8.79 3.30
C SER A 207 -6.17 -8.10 2.90
N GLN A 208 -5.10 -8.20 3.70
CA GLN A 208 -3.78 -7.67 3.33
C GLN A 208 -3.14 -8.46 2.19
N VAL A 209 -3.24 -9.79 2.21
CA VAL A 209 -2.68 -10.67 1.17
C VAL A 209 -3.32 -10.35 -0.18
N TRP A 210 -4.64 -10.13 -0.20
CA TRP A 210 -5.33 -9.62 -1.39
C TRP A 210 -4.78 -8.26 -1.83
N ALA A 211 -4.67 -7.30 -0.91
CA ALA A 211 -4.23 -5.94 -1.23
C ALA A 211 -2.81 -5.89 -1.83
N ILE A 212 -1.91 -6.79 -1.42
CA ILE A 212 -0.57 -6.92 -2.01
C ILE A 212 -0.65 -7.44 -3.45
N ALA A 213 -1.40 -8.51 -3.69
CA ALA A 213 -1.57 -9.05 -5.04
C ALA A 213 -2.25 -8.04 -5.96
N ALA A 214 -3.28 -7.34 -5.47
CA ALA A 214 -3.97 -6.29 -6.18
C ALA A 214 -3.05 -5.08 -6.44
N THR A 215 -2.16 -4.73 -5.50
CA THR A 215 -1.12 -3.70 -5.69
C THR A 215 -0.23 -4.04 -6.88
N LEU A 216 0.26 -5.28 -6.94
CA LEU A 216 1.13 -5.71 -8.02
C LEU A 216 0.38 -5.81 -9.35
N LEU A 217 -0.83 -6.38 -9.35
CA LEU A 217 -1.66 -6.49 -10.54
C LEU A 217 -2.01 -5.12 -11.13
N CYS A 218 -2.36 -4.14 -10.28
CA CYS A 218 -2.64 -2.77 -10.74
C CYS A 218 -1.39 -2.03 -11.23
N TRP A 219 -0.21 -2.36 -10.71
CA TRP A 219 1.04 -1.82 -11.24
C TRP A 219 1.34 -2.37 -12.64
N ILE A 220 1.10 -3.67 -12.84
CA ILE A 220 1.30 -4.35 -14.13
C ILE A 220 0.27 -3.90 -15.17
N LYS A 221 -1.01 -3.83 -14.78
CA LYS A 221 -2.14 -3.45 -15.64
C LYS A 221 -2.97 -2.36 -14.93
N PRO A 222 -2.58 -1.08 -15.06
CA PRO A 222 -3.31 0.03 -14.46
C PRO A 222 -4.79 0.06 -14.87
N GLY A 223 -5.66 0.39 -13.92
CA GLY A 223 -7.11 0.48 -14.14
C GLY A 223 -7.86 -0.85 -14.16
N ILE A 224 -7.19 -2.00 -14.06
CA ILE A 224 -7.87 -3.31 -14.05
C ILE A 224 -8.80 -3.51 -12.85
N LEU A 225 -8.48 -2.89 -11.71
CA LEU A 225 -9.29 -2.84 -10.49
C LEU A 225 -9.51 -1.39 -10.06
N GLY A 226 -10.52 -1.20 -9.20
CA GLY A 226 -10.85 0.09 -8.63
C GLY A 226 -11.61 1.01 -9.58
N VAL A 227 -11.44 2.31 -9.40
CA VAL A 227 -12.39 3.34 -9.88
C VAL A 227 -11.83 4.26 -10.96
N TRP A 228 -10.63 3.98 -11.48
CA TRP A 228 -9.90 4.90 -12.34
C TRP A 228 -10.69 5.38 -13.57
N ASP A 229 -11.45 4.48 -14.16
CA ASP A 229 -12.32 4.64 -15.33
C ASP A 229 -13.81 4.62 -14.95
N SER A 230 -14.12 4.79 -13.66
CA SER A 230 -15.51 4.87 -13.23
C SER A 230 -16.14 6.17 -13.74
N PRO A 231 -17.34 6.11 -14.35
CA PRO A 231 -17.98 7.30 -14.92
C PRO A 231 -18.49 8.27 -13.85
N HIS A 232 -18.72 7.82 -12.62
CA HIS A 232 -19.21 8.68 -11.55
C HIS A 232 -18.82 8.18 -10.15
N CYS A 233 -18.47 9.09 -9.24
CA CYS A 233 -18.01 8.74 -7.90
C CYS A 233 -19.05 7.99 -7.04
N LEU A 234 -20.34 8.19 -7.30
CA LEU A 234 -21.45 7.55 -6.57
C LEU A 234 -21.57 6.05 -6.86
N ILE A 235 -20.98 5.55 -7.94
CA ILE A 235 -21.00 4.13 -8.29
C ILE A 235 -19.64 3.46 -8.10
N ASN A 236 -18.70 4.14 -7.44
CA ASN A 236 -17.32 3.65 -7.27
C ASN A 236 -17.24 2.26 -6.63
N GLU A 237 -18.08 2.00 -5.63
CA GLU A 237 -18.15 0.68 -4.98
C GLU A 237 -18.68 -0.38 -5.94
N ALA A 238 -19.86 -0.15 -6.51
CA ALA A 238 -20.48 -1.05 -7.47
C ALA A 238 -19.58 -1.33 -8.69
N TRP A 239 -18.92 -0.30 -9.22
CA TRP A 239 -17.97 -0.39 -10.33
C TRP A 239 -16.78 -1.27 -9.97
N SER A 240 -16.18 -1.05 -8.80
CA SER A 240 -15.04 -1.85 -8.34
C SER A 240 -15.43 -3.32 -8.11
N MET A 241 -16.60 -3.57 -7.51
CA MET A 241 -17.14 -4.90 -7.31
C MET A 241 -17.44 -5.59 -8.65
N ALA A 242 -18.04 -4.88 -9.61
CA ALA A 242 -18.28 -5.43 -10.93
C ALA A 242 -16.98 -5.86 -11.62
N LYS A 243 -15.90 -5.08 -11.52
CA LYS A 243 -14.57 -5.46 -12.03
C LYS A 243 -14.03 -6.74 -11.39
N ILE A 244 -14.12 -6.85 -10.07
CA ILE A 244 -13.73 -8.09 -9.36
C ILE A 244 -14.59 -9.25 -9.84
N LYS A 245 -15.91 -9.07 -10.01
CA LYS A 245 -16.82 -10.11 -10.54
C LYS A 245 -16.44 -10.57 -11.95
N ARG A 246 -15.98 -9.65 -12.81
CA ARG A 246 -15.48 -10.00 -14.17
C ARG A 246 -14.20 -10.81 -14.13
N LEU A 247 -13.25 -10.42 -13.28
CA LEU A 247 -11.98 -11.14 -13.08
C LEU A 247 -12.17 -12.51 -12.42
N PHE A 248 -13.13 -12.58 -11.49
CA PHE A 248 -13.45 -13.77 -10.69
C PHE A 248 -14.93 -14.14 -10.86
N PRO A 249 -15.33 -14.74 -11.99
CA PRO A 249 -16.72 -15.15 -12.22
C PRO A 249 -17.34 -16.02 -11.11
N PRO A 250 -16.58 -16.90 -10.41
CA PRO A 250 -17.12 -17.65 -9.27
C PRO A 250 -17.45 -16.81 -8.03
N TRP A 251 -16.96 -15.58 -7.91
CA TRP A 251 -17.26 -14.74 -6.75
C TRP A 251 -18.75 -14.45 -6.67
N ARG A 252 -19.37 -14.86 -5.57
CA ARG A 252 -20.79 -14.57 -5.30
C ARG A 252 -20.91 -13.20 -4.64
N ILE A 253 -21.52 -12.27 -5.34
CA ILE A 253 -22.05 -11.05 -4.73
C ILE A 253 -23.44 -11.40 -4.17
N PRO A 254 -23.74 -11.10 -2.89
CA PRO A 254 -25.05 -11.35 -2.29
C PRO A 254 -26.15 -10.56 -2.98
N THR A 255 -27.40 -11.01 -2.90
CA THR A 255 -28.55 -10.21 -3.34
C THR A 255 -28.85 -9.10 -2.34
N PRO A 256 -29.57 -8.03 -2.74
CA PRO A 256 -29.95 -6.96 -1.81
C PRO A 256 -30.68 -7.45 -0.55
N ASP A 257 -31.47 -8.51 -0.66
CA ASP A 257 -32.21 -9.10 0.47
C ASP A 257 -31.30 -9.86 1.46
N GLU A 258 -30.06 -10.19 1.07
CA GLU A 258 -29.08 -10.87 1.90
C GLU A 258 -28.16 -9.90 2.66
N VAL A 259 -28.40 -8.60 2.51
CA VAL A 259 -27.57 -7.52 3.07
C VAL A 259 -28.43 -6.64 3.96
N GLU A 260 -27.96 -6.33 5.16
CA GLU A 260 -28.72 -5.50 6.11
C GLU A 260 -28.55 -3.99 5.85
N VAL A 261 -27.35 -3.56 5.43
CA VAL A 261 -26.99 -2.14 5.27
C VAL A 261 -27.51 -1.59 3.95
N ASP A 262 -28.37 -0.58 4.00
CA ASP A 262 -29.07 -0.04 2.83
C ASP A 262 -28.12 0.50 1.74
N GLU A 263 -27.02 1.17 2.10
CA GLU A 263 -26.04 1.63 1.11
C GLU A 263 -25.40 0.44 0.37
N LEU A 264 -25.14 -0.65 1.08
CA LEU A 264 -24.55 -1.85 0.50
C LEU A 264 -25.57 -2.60 -0.38
N LYS A 265 -26.87 -2.58 -0.07
CA LYS A 265 -27.93 -3.14 -0.94
C LYS A 265 -27.89 -2.53 -2.35
N ILE A 266 -27.79 -1.20 -2.42
CA ILE A 266 -27.70 -0.46 -3.67
C ILE A 266 -26.40 -0.83 -4.41
N ALA A 267 -25.27 -0.90 -3.70
CA ALA A 267 -23.99 -1.24 -4.30
C ALA A 267 -23.95 -2.67 -4.88
N VAL A 268 -24.49 -3.67 -4.17
CA VAL A 268 -24.50 -5.06 -4.65
C VAL A 268 -25.41 -5.25 -5.85
N GLU A 269 -26.58 -4.60 -5.87
CA GLU A 269 -27.52 -4.63 -6.99
C GLU A 269 -26.85 -4.06 -8.26
N HIS A 270 -26.30 -2.85 -8.16
CA HIS A 270 -25.62 -2.21 -9.28
C HIS A 270 -24.41 -3.01 -9.74
N ALA A 271 -23.59 -3.55 -8.83
CA ALA A 271 -22.42 -4.34 -9.19
C ALA A 271 -22.78 -5.55 -10.07
N VAL A 272 -23.85 -6.28 -9.71
CA VAL A 272 -24.31 -7.45 -10.46
C VAL A 272 -24.80 -7.05 -11.85
N ASN A 273 -25.63 -6.01 -11.96
CA ASN A 273 -26.18 -5.56 -13.24
C ASN A 273 -25.06 -5.02 -14.16
N MET A 274 -24.19 -4.17 -13.61
CA MET A 274 -23.08 -3.58 -14.36
C MET A 274 -22.12 -4.64 -14.89
N SER A 275 -21.85 -5.71 -14.12
CA SER A 275 -20.98 -6.81 -14.57
C SER A 275 -21.50 -7.61 -15.78
N LYS A 276 -22.76 -7.41 -16.16
CA LYS A 276 -23.45 -8.10 -17.26
C LYS A 276 -23.78 -7.18 -18.43
N GLU A 277 -24.00 -5.90 -18.16
CA GLU A 277 -24.62 -4.97 -19.12
C GLU A 277 -23.68 -3.89 -19.62
N VAL A 278 -22.66 -3.50 -18.83
CA VAL A 278 -21.78 -2.38 -19.17
C VAL A 278 -20.66 -2.86 -20.10
N PRO A 279 -20.59 -2.38 -21.35
CA PRO A 279 -19.61 -2.84 -22.34
C PRO A 279 -18.16 -2.77 -21.85
N GLU A 280 -17.77 -1.66 -21.21
CA GLU A 280 -16.41 -1.43 -20.71
C GLU A 280 -16.00 -2.47 -19.65
N LEU A 281 -16.96 -2.99 -18.88
CA LEU A 281 -16.73 -4.04 -17.90
C LEU A 281 -16.76 -5.43 -18.55
N LEU A 282 -17.53 -5.62 -19.62
CA LEU A 282 -17.58 -6.89 -20.35
C LEU A 282 -16.24 -7.22 -21.02
N ASP A 283 -15.49 -6.20 -21.43
CA ASP A 283 -14.13 -6.33 -21.99
C ASP A 283 -13.10 -6.84 -20.96
N ILE A 284 -13.42 -6.83 -19.67
CA ILE A 284 -12.58 -7.41 -18.63
C ILE A 284 -12.70 -8.93 -18.69
N LEU A 285 -11.59 -9.56 -19.10
CA LEU A 285 -11.43 -11.01 -19.14
C LEU A 285 -11.27 -11.59 -17.72
N PRO A 286 -11.65 -12.86 -17.51
CA PRO A 286 -11.29 -13.60 -16.29
C PRO A 286 -9.77 -13.54 -16.02
N LEU A 287 -9.39 -13.59 -14.74
CA LEU A 287 -8.01 -13.33 -14.29
C LEU A 287 -6.96 -14.11 -15.10
N GLU A 288 -7.16 -15.42 -15.30
CA GLU A 288 -6.21 -16.26 -16.03
C GLU A 288 -6.00 -15.81 -17.49
N GLN A 289 -7.09 -15.55 -18.19
CA GLN A 289 -7.05 -15.10 -19.58
C GLN A 289 -6.40 -13.72 -19.67
N MET A 290 -6.69 -12.84 -18.72
CA MET A 290 -6.08 -11.52 -18.62
C MET A 290 -4.56 -11.63 -18.39
N MET A 291 -4.11 -12.46 -17.43
CA MET A 291 -2.69 -12.65 -17.14
C MET A 291 -1.93 -13.29 -18.32
N GLN A 292 -2.58 -14.17 -19.09
CA GLN A 292 -2.04 -14.72 -20.33
C GLN A 292 -1.93 -13.65 -21.43
N ALA A 293 -2.96 -12.83 -21.60
CA ALA A 293 -3.00 -11.79 -22.63
C ALA A 293 -1.92 -10.69 -22.44
N ILE A 294 -1.46 -10.47 -21.21
CA ILE A 294 -0.35 -9.54 -20.90
C ILE A 294 1.01 -10.24 -20.79
N GLU A 295 1.10 -11.50 -21.24
CA GLU A 295 2.33 -12.30 -21.28
C GLU A 295 3.04 -12.41 -19.93
N MET A 296 2.26 -12.47 -18.84
CA MET A 296 2.83 -12.60 -17.50
C MET A 296 3.54 -13.96 -17.34
N PRO A 297 4.76 -14.00 -16.77
CA PRO A 297 5.49 -15.25 -16.60
C PRO A 297 4.76 -16.18 -15.63
N GLN A 298 4.85 -17.49 -15.88
CA GLN A 298 4.10 -18.52 -15.17
C GLN A 298 4.23 -18.40 -13.64
N GLY A 299 5.46 -18.29 -13.12
CA GLY A 299 5.68 -18.18 -11.67
C GLY A 299 4.99 -16.97 -11.02
N LEU A 300 4.91 -15.84 -11.73
CA LEU A 300 4.19 -14.68 -11.22
C LEU A 300 2.67 -14.88 -11.26
N ARG A 301 2.14 -15.53 -12.31
CA ARG A 301 0.72 -15.91 -12.40
C ARG A 301 0.32 -16.83 -11.26
N ASP A 302 1.17 -17.81 -10.92
CA ASP A 302 0.89 -18.77 -9.87
C ASP A 302 0.84 -18.12 -8.49
N ILE A 303 1.76 -17.18 -8.20
CA ILE A 303 1.70 -16.38 -6.96
C ILE A 303 0.42 -15.54 -6.91
N LEU A 304 0.05 -14.85 -8.00
CA LEU A 304 -1.18 -14.05 -8.00
C LEU A 304 -2.43 -14.91 -7.83
N ARG A 305 -2.49 -16.09 -8.45
CA ARG A 305 -3.58 -17.06 -8.26
C ARG A 305 -3.69 -17.51 -6.80
N LEU A 306 -2.55 -17.79 -6.18
CA LEU A 306 -2.47 -18.21 -4.77
C LEU A 306 -3.00 -17.12 -3.82
N MET A 307 -2.70 -15.85 -4.10
CA MET A 307 -3.05 -14.73 -3.23
C MET A 307 -4.44 -14.14 -3.49
N MET A 308 -4.88 -14.09 -4.74
CA MET A 308 -6.15 -13.47 -5.16
C MET A 308 -7.34 -14.45 -5.06
N VAL A 309 -7.51 -15.07 -3.90
CA VAL A 309 -8.66 -15.92 -3.60
C VAL A 309 -9.78 -15.06 -3.02
N VAL A 310 -10.97 -15.13 -3.62
CA VAL A 310 -12.11 -14.27 -3.25
C VAL A 310 -12.75 -14.65 -1.91
N ASP A 311 -12.67 -15.93 -1.53
CA ASP A 311 -13.04 -16.39 -0.20
C ASP A 311 -11.87 -16.14 0.77
N PRO A 312 -12.01 -15.24 1.76
CA PRO A 312 -10.94 -14.92 2.69
C PRO A 312 -10.53 -16.11 3.57
N SER A 313 -11.40 -17.10 3.79
CA SER A 313 -11.09 -18.29 4.60
C SER A 313 -10.20 -19.29 3.87
N ALA A 314 -10.28 -19.32 2.53
CA ALA A 314 -9.43 -20.12 1.67
C ALA A 314 -8.13 -19.39 1.25
N ARG A 315 -8.03 -18.09 1.53
CA ARG A 315 -6.85 -17.28 1.19
C ARG A 315 -5.70 -17.58 2.16
N PRO A 316 -4.49 -17.87 1.67
CA PRO A 316 -3.35 -18.19 2.54
C PRO A 316 -2.91 -16.99 3.38
N SER A 317 -2.27 -17.25 4.52
CA SER A 317 -1.55 -16.22 5.26
C SER A 317 -0.31 -15.74 4.50
N ALA A 318 0.19 -14.54 4.82
CA ALA A 318 1.41 -14.02 4.23
C ALA A 318 2.62 -14.96 4.43
N SER A 319 2.74 -15.56 5.62
CA SER A 319 3.76 -16.57 5.93
C SER A 319 3.64 -17.83 5.06
N SER A 320 2.42 -18.27 4.78
CA SER A 320 2.16 -19.44 3.92
C SER A 320 2.52 -19.16 2.47
N VAL A 321 2.26 -17.94 1.98
CA VAL A 321 2.67 -17.51 0.64
C VAL A 321 4.21 -17.51 0.52
N LEU A 322 4.91 -16.91 1.49
CA LEU A 322 6.39 -16.89 1.48
C LEU A 322 7.01 -18.29 1.50
N ALA A 323 6.36 -19.26 2.16
CA ALA A 323 6.82 -20.64 2.25
C ALA A 323 6.40 -21.53 1.05
N SER A 324 5.56 -21.03 0.13
CA SER A 324 4.99 -21.84 -0.94
C SER A 324 6.04 -22.28 -1.96
N SER A 325 5.75 -23.34 -2.71
CA SER A 325 6.54 -23.73 -3.88
C SER A 325 6.50 -22.66 -4.97
N ASP A 326 5.35 -21.98 -5.13
CA ASP A 326 5.14 -20.98 -6.18
C ASP A 326 6.03 -19.76 -5.96
N PHE A 327 6.12 -19.30 -4.70
CA PHE A 327 6.98 -18.18 -4.35
C PHE A 327 8.46 -18.50 -4.53
N ARG A 328 8.90 -19.67 -4.03
CA ARG A 328 10.29 -20.14 -4.20
C ARG A 328 10.66 -20.34 -5.67
N GLY A 329 9.78 -20.96 -6.45
CA GLY A 329 9.99 -21.16 -7.88
C GLY A 329 10.12 -19.85 -8.65
N PHE A 330 9.36 -18.82 -8.27
CA PHE A 330 9.52 -17.48 -8.86
C PHE A 330 10.85 -16.82 -8.45
N GLN A 331 11.27 -16.95 -7.18
CA GLN A 331 12.56 -16.45 -6.72
C GLN A 331 13.73 -17.10 -7.47
N GLU A 332 13.66 -18.42 -7.69
CA GLU A 332 14.65 -19.15 -8.51
C GLU A 332 14.64 -18.65 -9.96
N TYR A 333 13.46 -18.52 -10.57
CA TYR A 333 13.31 -18.01 -11.93
C TYR A 333 13.96 -16.64 -12.15
N VAL A 334 13.78 -15.70 -11.22
CA VAL A 334 14.36 -14.35 -11.38
C VAL A 334 15.84 -14.28 -11.01
N SER A 335 16.37 -15.29 -10.31
CA SER A 335 17.78 -15.38 -9.92
C SER A 335 18.68 -15.97 -11.01
N LEU A 336 18.11 -16.67 -11.99
CA LEU A 336 18.79 -17.26 -13.17
C LEU A 336 19.01 -16.24 -14.27
#